data_AF-A0A2P6WE28-F1
#
_entry.id   AF-A0A2P6WE28-F1
#
_cell.length_a   1.000
_cell.length_b   1.000
_cell.length_c   1.000
_cell.angle_alpha   90.00
_cell.angle_beta   90.00
_cell.angle_gamma   90.00
#
_symmetry.space_group_name_H-M   'P 1'
#
loop_
_entity.id
_entity.type
_entity.pdbx_description
1 polymer ?
#
loop_
_entity_poly.entity_id
_entity_poly.type
_entity_poly.pdbx_seq_one_letter_code
_entity_poly.pdbx_strand_id
1 'polypeptide(L)'
;MATYAFWNNKGGVGKSYLSFQVACEYASQHPDRRVLLIDMCPQANCSSMLLGGMVRGNNTLDELSQSTPPKTISGYVEARITSPYVSPSSGAGFLIQPRQYNRVIPGNLFLVAGDEQLEVQMARVSGLTQSGPQNSWQIIHSWVNELIVDVKTAWNQQDIPVFIDCNPSFTLYTEMAMSASDRLIIPFSADGSSKRAVRSVLALLYGVSRFPGAQLSLFHINSNRFRMSIPKIYCYVGNRLTQMNNSSASAFRIVVNEIGQEIFSVWGSNPNAFYIHPTGSSAPSARNSFRQMFQFEVPDANTASVVSGALGIPIVRLAAGLYDLPGKRVMVNQSQLDKQIPNIREFVARIE
;
A
#
# COMPACT_ATOMS: atom_id res chain seq x y z
N MET A 1 10.02 -5.50 12.94
CA MET A 1 9.38 -4.40 12.21
C MET A 1 8.33 -4.99 11.33
N ALA A 2 7.21 -4.30 11.26
CA ALA A 2 6.00 -4.81 10.63
C ALA A 2 6.02 -4.61 9.11
N THR A 3 5.28 -5.46 8.42
CA THR A 3 4.88 -5.27 7.03
C THR A 3 3.55 -4.51 6.98
N TYR A 4 3.55 -3.35 6.32
CA TYR A 4 2.37 -2.50 6.16
C TYR A 4 1.85 -2.56 4.72
N ALA A 5 0.58 -2.95 4.53
CA ALA A 5 -0.09 -2.83 3.24
C ALA A 5 -0.92 -1.55 3.15
N PHE A 6 -0.94 -0.95 1.96
CA PHE A 6 -1.82 0.16 1.61
C PHE A 6 -2.93 -0.34 0.69
N TRP A 7 -4.12 -0.55 1.25
CA TRP A 7 -5.22 -1.09 0.45
C TRP A 7 -6.59 -0.52 0.79
N ASN A 8 -7.40 -0.36 -0.27
CA ASN A 8 -8.82 -0.10 -0.22
C ASN A 8 -9.42 -0.61 -1.53
N ASN A 9 -10.63 -1.18 -1.46
CA ASN A 9 -11.35 -1.73 -2.59
C ASN A 9 -11.99 -0.64 -3.48
N LYS A 10 -11.17 0.34 -3.88
CA LYS A 10 -11.53 1.48 -4.73
C LYS A 10 -10.29 2.11 -5.37
N GLY A 11 -10.38 2.37 -6.68
CA GLY A 11 -9.38 3.12 -7.44
C GLY A 11 -9.38 4.62 -7.08
N GLY A 12 -8.28 5.32 -7.37
CA GLY A 12 -8.24 6.79 -7.25
C GLY A 12 -8.28 7.37 -5.81
N VAL A 13 -8.24 6.52 -4.77
CA VAL A 13 -8.21 7.00 -3.36
C VAL A 13 -6.82 7.41 -2.86
N GLY A 14 -5.80 7.42 -3.73
CA GLY A 14 -4.43 7.85 -3.37
C GLY A 14 -3.53 6.78 -2.72
N LYS A 15 -3.80 5.48 -2.92
CA LYS A 15 -2.99 4.37 -2.38
C LYS A 15 -1.52 4.46 -2.77
N SER A 16 -1.22 4.34 -4.07
CA SER A 16 0.15 4.36 -4.59
C SER A 16 0.90 5.65 -4.28
N TYR A 17 0.20 6.79 -4.26
CA TYR A 17 0.80 8.07 -3.88
C TYR A 17 1.17 8.08 -2.40
N LEU A 18 0.28 7.62 -1.51
CA LEU A 18 0.58 7.52 -0.09
C LEU A 18 1.72 6.52 0.17
N SER A 19 1.71 5.35 -0.48
CA SER A 19 2.80 4.36 -0.43
C SER A 19 4.14 4.99 -0.81
N PHE A 20 4.17 5.76 -1.91
CA PHE A 20 5.34 6.48 -2.38
C PHE A 20 5.85 7.52 -1.35
N GLN A 21 4.95 8.36 -0.83
CA GLN A 21 5.31 9.39 0.15
C GLN A 21 5.80 8.80 1.47
N VAL A 22 5.08 7.80 2.00
CA VAL A 22 5.41 7.15 3.27
C VAL A 22 6.75 6.44 3.18
N ALA A 23 6.99 5.65 2.14
CA ALA A 23 8.25 4.91 2.03
C ALA A 23 9.46 5.85 1.89
N CYS A 24 9.33 6.94 1.12
CA CYS A 24 10.41 7.91 0.97
C CYS A 24 10.66 8.71 2.26
N GLU A 25 9.61 9.15 2.94
CA GLU A 25 9.77 9.90 4.18
C GLU A 25 10.27 8.99 5.30
N TYR A 26 9.76 7.76 5.42
CA TYR A 26 10.23 6.79 6.40
C TYR A 26 11.72 6.48 6.21
N ALA A 27 12.16 6.23 4.98
CA ALA A 27 13.57 6.00 4.67
C ALA A 27 14.44 7.24 4.98
N SER A 28 13.92 8.45 4.78
CA SER A 28 14.62 9.69 5.10
C SER A 28 14.77 9.92 6.61
N GLN A 29 13.77 9.55 7.41
CA GLN A 29 13.81 9.65 8.87
C GLN A 29 14.69 8.58 9.52
N HIS A 30 14.94 7.45 8.83
CA HIS A 30 15.69 6.30 9.34
C HIS A 30 16.87 5.93 8.42
N PRO A 31 17.89 6.79 8.27
CA PRO A 31 18.97 6.62 7.29
C PRO A 31 19.84 5.38 7.49
N ASP A 32 19.82 4.81 8.70
CA ASP A 32 20.51 3.61 9.14
C ASP A 32 19.75 2.31 8.82
N ARG A 33 18.48 2.40 8.38
CA ARG A 33 17.61 1.26 8.12
C ARG A 33 17.38 1.04 6.64
N ARG A 34 17.46 -0.20 6.17
CA ARG A 34 17.01 -0.58 4.83
C ARG A 34 15.50 -0.70 4.81
N VAL A 35 14.85 0.00 3.89
CA VAL A 35 13.39 -0.01 3.72
C VAL A 35 13.05 -0.76 2.44
N LEU A 36 12.09 -1.68 2.51
CA LEU A 36 11.59 -2.42 1.36
C LEU A 36 10.20 -1.92 0.98
N LEU A 37 10.01 -1.54 -0.28
CA LEU A 37 8.69 -1.38 -0.89
C LEU A 37 8.44 -2.47 -1.92
N ILE A 38 7.27 -3.10 -1.87
CA ILE A 38 6.81 -4.08 -2.87
C ILE A 38 5.56 -3.51 -3.53
N ASP A 39 5.58 -3.35 -4.84
CA ASP A 39 4.42 -2.89 -5.59
C ASP A 39 3.68 -4.10 -6.19
N MET A 40 2.59 -4.49 -5.55
CA MET A 40 1.70 -5.59 -5.98
C MET A 40 0.56 -5.07 -6.87
N CYS A 41 0.66 -3.85 -7.39
CA CYS A 41 -0.32 -3.29 -8.32
C CYS A 41 0.16 -3.50 -9.77
N PRO A 42 -0.63 -4.16 -10.63
CA PRO A 42 -0.24 -4.32 -12.03
C PRO A 42 -0.02 -3.00 -12.78
N GLN A 43 -0.69 -1.93 -12.34
CA GLN A 43 -0.55 -0.59 -12.91
C GLN A 43 0.77 0.10 -12.52
N ALA A 44 1.55 -0.49 -11.61
CA ALA A 44 2.90 -0.07 -11.20
C ALA A 44 3.07 1.43 -10.88
N ASN A 45 1.99 2.12 -10.48
CA ASN A 45 2.01 3.57 -10.29
C ASN A 45 3.00 4.00 -9.21
N CYS A 46 3.11 3.24 -8.12
CA CYS A 46 4.07 3.51 -7.05
C CYS A 46 5.50 3.37 -7.56
N SER A 47 5.77 2.31 -8.31
CA SER A 47 7.06 2.05 -8.94
C SER A 47 7.43 3.16 -9.94
N SER A 48 6.50 3.58 -10.80
CA SER A 48 6.72 4.67 -11.75
C SER A 48 7.13 5.97 -11.04
N MET A 49 6.44 6.35 -9.95
CA MET A 49 6.81 7.51 -9.14
C MET A 49 8.23 7.37 -8.54
N LEU A 50 8.57 6.20 -7.99
CA LEU A 50 9.91 5.95 -7.45
C LEU A 50 11.00 6.00 -8.52
N LEU A 51 10.71 5.58 -9.75
CA LEU A 51 11.69 5.46 -10.84
C LEU A 51 11.84 6.71 -11.71
N GLY A 52 11.09 7.78 -11.43
CA GLY A 52 11.25 9.08 -12.10
C GLY A 52 9.95 9.69 -12.63
N GLY A 53 8.80 9.22 -12.16
CA GLY A 53 7.49 9.75 -12.52
C GLY A 53 6.99 9.28 -13.88
N MET A 54 5.99 10.00 -14.41
CA MET A 54 5.13 9.56 -15.51
C MET A 54 5.88 9.19 -16.80
N VAL A 55 6.97 9.88 -17.13
CA VAL A 55 7.70 9.62 -18.38
C VAL A 55 8.89 8.71 -18.11
N ARG A 56 9.85 9.19 -17.30
CA ARG A 56 11.09 8.45 -17.03
C ARG A 56 10.85 7.15 -16.27
N GLY A 57 9.94 7.18 -15.30
CA GLY A 57 9.60 6.02 -14.48
C GLY A 57 8.94 4.92 -15.31
N ASN A 58 8.03 5.27 -16.23
CA ASN A 58 7.42 4.29 -17.14
C ASN A 58 8.45 3.67 -18.09
N ASN A 59 9.31 4.47 -18.72
CA ASN A 59 10.38 3.91 -19.56
C ASN A 59 11.30 2.97 -18.77
N THR A 60 11.63 3.32 -17.52
CA THR A 60 12.46 2.47 -16.65
C THR A 60 11.73 1.17 -16.30
N LEU A 61 10.42 1.20 -16.07
CA LEU A 61 9.62 -0.01 -15.85
C LEU A 61 9.65 -0.92 -17.08
N ASP A 62 9.48 -0.36 -18.28
CA ASP A 62 9.55 -1.13 -19.53
C ASP A 62 10.92 -1.84 -19.68
N GLU A 63 12.02 -1.15 -19.37
CA GLU A 63 13.37 -1.72 -19.37
C GLU A 63 13.52 -2.87 -18.35
N LEU A 64 12.99 -2.68 -17.13
CA LEU A 64 13.03 -3.70 -16.08
C LEU A 64 12.20 -4.93 -16.46
N SER A 65 11.02 -4.75 -17.05
CA SER A 65 10.14 -5.83 -17.50
C SER A 65 10.72 -6.60 -18.69
N GLN A 66 11.55 -5.97 -19.53
CA GLN A 66 12.21 -6.61 -20.68
C GLN A 66 13.52 -7.32 -20.32
N SER A 67 14.07 -7.11 -19.12
CA SER A 67 15.28 -7.80 -18.69
C SER A 67 15.07 -9.32 -18.53
N THR A 68 16.15 -10.11 -18.53
CA THR A 68 16.08 -11.58 -18.43
C THR A 68 16.85 -12.08 -17.20
N PRO A 69 16.16 -12.60 -16.15
CA PRO A 69 14.71 -12.53 -15.96
C PRO A 69 14.22 -11.09 -15.69
N PRO A 70 12.93 -10.79 -15.88
CA PRO A 70 12.37 -9.48 -15.56
C PRO A 70 12.67 -9.07 -14.13
N LYS A 71 13.12 -7.83 -13.91
CA LYS A 71 13.49 -7.28 -12.59
C LYS A 71 12.30 -6.62 -11.91
N THR A 72 11.19 -7.36 -11.85
CA THR A 72 9.89 -6.92 -11.34
C THR A 72 9.21 -8.05 -10.55
N ILE A 73 8.07 -7.74 -9.95
CA ILE A 73 7.24 -8.71 -9.26
C ILE A 73 6.72 -9.81 -10.19
N SER A 74 6.47 -9.51 -11.48
CA SER A 74 6.06 -10.53 -12.46
C SER A 74 7.17 -11.55 -12.71
N GLY A 75 8.44 -11.10 -12.72
CA GLY A 75 9.60 -11.98 -12.83
C GLY A 75 9.70 -12.93 -11.63
N TYR A 76 9.44 -12.42 -10.42
CA TYR A 76 9.38 -13.28 -9.22
C TYR A 76 8.24 -14.28 -9.31
N VAL A 77 7.04 -13.82 -9.70
CA VAL A 77 5.88 -14.69 -9.90
C VAL A 77 6.15 -15.75 -10.97
N GLU A 78 6.83 -15.43 -12.07
CA GLU A 78 7.19 -16.41 -13.09
C GLU A 78 8.15 -17.47 -12.54
N ALA A 79 9.18 -17.06 -11.80
CA ALA A 79 10.07 -17.99 -11.11
C ALA A 79 9.30 -18.91 -10.15
N ARG A 80 8.31 -18.37 -9.42
CA ARG A 80 7.41 -19.19 -8.60
C ARG A 80 6.55 -20.13 -9.42
N ILE A 81 6.01 -19.73 -10.56
CA ILE A 81 5.19 -20.63 -11.38
C ILE A 81 6.01 -21.85 -11.86
N THR A 82 7.32 -21.71 -12.08
CA THR A 82 8.19 -22.87 -12.41
C THR A 82 8.37 -23.86 -11.25
N SER A 83 8.26 -23.38 -10.00
CA SER A 83 8.37 -24.17 -8.78
C SER A 83 7.32 -23.72 -7.74
N PRO A 84 6.03 -23.99 -7.96
CA PRO A 84 4.95 -23.28 -7.27
C PRO A 84 4.79 -23.63 -5.80
N TYR A 85 5.25 -24.82 -5.42
CA TYR A 85 5.06 -25.38 -4.08
C TYR A 85 6.34 -25.47 -3.25
N VAL A 86 7.48 -25.04 -3.80
CA VAL A 86 8.79 -25.05 -3.14
C VAL A 86 9.49 -23.73 -3.39
N SER A 87 10.00 -23.09 -2.34
CA SER A 87 10.67 -21.80 -2.50
C SER A 87 11.95 -21.92 -3.34
N PRO A 88 12.10 -21.12 -4.41
CA PRO A 88 13.34 -21.04 -5.16
C PRO A 88 14.42 -20.21 -4.45
N SER A 89 14.10 -19.57 -3.31
CA SER A 89 14.98 -18.65 -2.58
C SER A 89 15.58 -17.54 -3.46
N SER A 90 14.79 -17.07 -4.42
CA SER A 90 15.22 -16.12 -5.47
C SER A 90 14.67 -14.71 -5.27
N GLY A 91 13.88 -14.45 -4.23
CA GLY A 91 13.17 -13.17 -4.04
C GLY A 91 14.09 -11.95 -4.05
N ALA A 92 15.26 -12.05 -3.41
CA ALA A 92 16.26 -10.98 -3.39
C ALA A 92 16.82 -10.63 -4.79
N GLY A 93 16.73 -11.55 -5.76
CA GLY A 93 17.18 -11.33 -7.14
C GLY A 93 16.31 -10.37 -7.93
N PHE A 94 15.12 -10.02 -7.45
CA PHE A 94 14.17 -9.10 -8.09
C PHE A 94 14.19 -7.69 -7.48
N LEU A 95 15.05 -7.48 -6.49
CA LEU A 95 15.21 -6.22 -5.80
C LEU A 95 16.00 -5.22 -6.65
N ILE A 96 15.52 -3.97 -6.68
CA ILE A 96 16.24 -2.83 -7.25
C ILE A 96 16.34 -1.69 -6.23
N GLN A 97 17.22 -0.72 -6.51
CA GLN A 97 17.39 0.47 -5.69
C GLN A 97 16.96 1.70 -6.51
N PRO A 98 15.77 2.28 -6.26
CA PRO A 98 15.23 3.37 -7.08
C PRO A 98 16.15 4.58 -7.21
N ARG A 99 17.00 4.86 -6.21
CA ARG A 99 17.98 5.97 -6.26
C ARG A 99 18.92 5.91 -7.47
N GLN A 100 19.20 4.72 -8.00
CA GLN A 100 20.02 4.54 -9.20
C GLN A 100 19.36 5.15 -10.44
N TYR A 101 18.03 5.15 -10.50
CA TYR A 101 17.22 5.71 -11.58
C TYR A 101 16.72 7.12 -11.25
N ASN A 102 16.47 7.41 -9.98
CA ASN A 102 15.90 8.67 -9.53
C ASN A 102 16.63 9.20 -8.28
N ARG A 103 17.58 10.12 -8.48
CA ARG A 103 18.52 10.57 -7.44
C ARG A 103 17.87 11.28 -6.23
N VAL A 104 16.62 11.74 -6.36
CA VAL A 104 15.89 12.37 -5.24
C VAL A 104 15.33 11.35 -4.25
N ILE A 105 15.31 10.05 -4.60
CA ILE A 105 14.87 8.98 -3.71
C ILE A 105 15.96 8.65 -2.68
N PRO A 106 15.61 8.39 -1.41
CA PRO A 106 16.58 7.98 -0.39
C PRO A 106 17.38 6.73 -0.78
N GLY A 107 18.66 6.70 -0.41
CA GLY A 107 19.56 5.60 -0.80
C GLY A 107 19.33 4.29 -0.06
N ASN A 108 18.59 4.33 1.04
CA ASN A 108 18.25 3.17 1.85
C ASN A 108 16.86 2.60 1.53
N LEU A 109 16.16 3.15 0.52
CA LEU A 109 14.90 2.61 0.00
C LEU A 109 15.17 1.65 -1.16
N PHE A 110 14.58 0.47 -1.09
CA PHE A 110 14.64 -0.58 -2.10
C PHE A 110 13.23 -0.94 -2.57
N LEU A 111 13.14 -1.45 -3.80
CA LEU A 111 11.87 -1.69 -4.50
C LEU A 111 11.88 -3.08 -5.13
N VAL A 112 10.77 -3.80 -5.01
CA VAL A 112 10.35 -4.81 -5.99
C VAL A 112 9.24 -4.18 -6.83
N ALA A 113 9.58 -3.89 -8.09
CA ALA A 113 8.74 -3.08 -8.96
C ALA A 113 7.47 -3.83 -9.40
N GLY A 114 6.37 -3.09 -9.54
CA GLY A 114 5.11 -3.58 -10.08
C GLY A 114 5.22 -3.85 -11.57
N ASP A 115 4.28 -4.61 -12.13
CA ASP A 115 4.31 -5.02 -13.54
C ASP A 115 2.92 -5.45 -14.03
N GLU A 116 2.55 -5.00 -15.22
CA GLU A 116 1.27 -5.32 -15.86
C GLU A 116 1.12 -6.82 -16.18
N GLN A 117 2.24 -7.53 -16.37
CA GLN A 117 2.26 -8.98 -16.63
C GLN A 117 1.64 -9.80 -15.49
N LEU A 118 1.48 -9.24 -14.29
CA LEU A 118 0.68 -9.86 -13.24
C LEU A 118 -0.73 -10.21 -13.75
N GLU A 119 -1.39 -9.31 -14.49
CA GLU A 119 -2.74 -9.56 -15.03
C GLU A 119 -2.75 -10.77 -15.97
N VAL A 120 -1.72 -10.91 -16.81
CA VAL A 120 -1.55 -12.03 -17.73
C VAL A 120 -1.31 -13.34 -16.98
N GLN A 121 -0.51 -13.30 -15.91
CA GLN A 121 -0.17 -14.47 -15.09
C GLN A 121 -1.32 -14.94 -14.18
N MET A 122 -2.33 -14.10 -13.92
CA MET A 122 -3.39 -14.34 -12.95
C MET A 122 -4.08 -15.70 -13.09
N ALA A 123 -4.46 -16.07 -14.32
CA ALA A 123 -5.17 -17.33 -14.56
C ALA A 123 -4.31 -18.55 -14.22
N ARG A 124 -3.01 -18.51 -14.57
CA ARG A 124 -2.05 -19.58 -14.24
C ARG A 124 -1.90 -19.72 -12.74
N VAL A 125 -1.65 -18.61 -12.03
CA VAL A 125 -1.44 -18.64 -10.58
C VAL A 125 -2.71 -19.07 -9.84
N SER A 126 -3.89 -18.64 -10.29
CA SER A 126 -5.17 -19.09 -9.73
C SER A 126 -5.38 -20.60 -9.87
N GLY A 127 -5.07 -21.18 -11.03
CA GLY A 127 -5.14 -22.64 -11.23
C GLY A 127 -4.26 -23.41 -10.25
N LEU A 128 -3.07 -22.89 -9.94
CA LEU A 128 -2.14 -23.52 -8.98
C LEU A 128 -2.69 -23.58 -7.55
N THR A 129 -3.65 -22.71 -7.19
CA THR A 129 -4.30 -22.76 -5.86
C THR A 129 -5.21 -23.98 -5.70
N GLN A 130 -5.65 -24.59 -6.81
CA GLN A 130 -6.62 -25.69 -6.84
C GLN A 130 -6.00 -27.03 -7.28
N SER A 131 -4.99 -27.00 -8.17
CA SER A 131 -4.47 -28.20 -8.83
C SER A 131 -3.31 -28.90 -8.11
N GLY A 132 -2.83 -28.37 -6.97
CA GLY A 132 -1.65 -28.91 -6.28
C GLY A 132 -1.94 -29.71 -5.00
N PRO A 133 -1.00 -29.76 -4.03
CA PRO A 133 -1.23 -30.40 -2.74
C PRO A 133 -2.39 -29.78 -1.95
N GLN A 134 -2.84 -30.44 -0.88
CA GLN A 134 -3.98 -29.99 -0.07
C GLN A 134 -3.82 -28.56 0.48
N ASN A 135 -2.60 -28.11 0.72
CA ASN A 135 -2.26 -26.77 1.19
C ASN A 135 -1.82 -25.82 0.06
N SER A 136 -2.12 -26.12 -1.21
CA SER A 136 -1.75 -25.29 -2.36
C SER A 136 -2.15 -23.83 -2.17
N TRP A 137 -3.41 -23.58 -1.81
CA TRP A 137 -3.89 -22.21 -1.59
C TRP A 137 -3.01 -21.46 -0.58
N GLN A 138 -2.65 -22.11 0.54
CA GLN A 138 -1.79 -21.52 1.57
C GLN A 138 -0.38 -21.22 1.03
N ILE A 139 0.23 -22.16 0.29
CA ILE A 139 1.57 -21.98 -0.27
C ILE A 139 1.58 -20.85 -1.30
N ILE A 140 0.59 -20.80 -2.18
CA ILE A 140 0.49 -19.73 -3.19
C ILE A 140 0.32 -18.36 -2.50
N HIS A 141 -0.43 -18.29 -1.40
CA HIS A 141 -0.60 -17.07 -0.61
C HIS A 141 0.63 -16.70 0.23
N SER A 142 1.58 -17.60 0.45
CA SER A 142 2.84 -17.29 1.14
C SER A 142 3.93 -16.75 0.24
N TRP A 143 3.74 -16.69 -1.09
CA TRP A 143 4.78 -16.27 -2.03
C TRP A 143 5.38 -14.88 -1.74
N VAL A 144 4.55 -13.89 -1.40
CA VAL A 144 5.05 -12.54 -1.06
C VAL A 144 5.79 -12.53 0.28
N ASN A 145 5.34 -13.32 1.25
CA ASN A 145 6.05 -13.48 2.52
C ASN A 145 7.41 -14.17 2.31
N GLU A 146 7.48 -15.18 1.45
CA GLU A 146 8.72 -15.86 1.08
C GLU A 146 9.70 -14.91 0.36
N LEU A 147 9.20 -14.02 -0.50
CA LEU A 147 10.01 -12.95 -1.09
C LEU A 147 10.63 -12.06 0.00
N ILE A 148 9.83 -11.64 0.99
CA ILE A 148 10.30 -10.80 2.10
C ILE A 148 11.38 -11.56 2.91
N VAL A 149 11.18 -12.85 3.17
CA VAL A 149 12.16 -13.71 3.86
C VAL A 149 13.46 -13.83 3.08
N ASP A 150 13.40 -14.00 1.76
CA ASP A 150 14.58 -14.05 0.90
C ASP A 150 15.38 -12.74 0.95
N VAL A 151 14.68 -11.59 0.89
CA VAL A 151 15.32 -10.26 1.01
C VAL A 151 15.98 -10.08 2.38
N LYS A 152 15.27 -10.42 3.47
CA LYS A 152 15.81 -10.39 4.85
C LYS A 152 17.07 -11.25 4.98
N THR A 153 17.05 -12.44 4.41
CA THR A 153 18.17 -13.39 4.41
C THR A 153 19.35 -12.83 3.62
N ALA A 154 19.13 -12.33 2.40
CA ALA A 154 20.17 -11.73 1.57
C ALA A 154 20.81 -10.49 2.21
N TRP A 155 20.04 -9.72 2.98
CA TRP A 155 20.55 -8.57 3.73
C TRP A 155 21.18 -8.92 5.07
N ASN A 156 21.07 -10.17 5.52
CA ASN A 156 21.41 -10.61 6.87
C ASN A 156 20.74 -9.72 7.94
N GLN A 157 19.47 -9.38 7.72
CA GLN A 157 18.68 -8.49 8.58
C GLN A 157 17.27 -9.06 8.74
N GLN A 158 16.95 -9.53 9.94
CA GLN A 158 15.62 -10.06 10.25
C GLN A 158 14.58 -8.94 10.43
N ASP A 159 15.07 -7.77 10.85
CA ASP A 159 14.24 -6.65 11.23
C ASP A 159 14.34 -5.50 10.21
N ILE A 160 13.38 -5.47 9.26
CA ILE A 160 13.27 -4.41 8.25
C ILE A 160 11.82 -3.91 8.14
N PRO A 161 11.60 -2.60 7.94
CA PRO A 161 10.30 -2.07 7.58
C PRO A 161 9.94 -2.43 6.13
N VAL A 162 8.73 -2.96 5.94
CA VAL A 162 8.22 -3.36 4.61
C VAL A 162 6.92 -2.63 4.33
N PHE A 163 6.79 -2.06 3.13
CA PHE A 163 5.59 -1.40 2.63
C PHE A 163 5.09 -2.13 1.37
N ILE A 164 3.79 -2.41 1.28
CA ILE A 164 3.18 -3.07 0.12
C ILE A 164 2.11 -2.18 -0.50
N ASP A 165 2.32 -1.71 -1.73
CA ASP A 165 1.29 -1.04 -2.52
C ASP A 165 0.38 -2.06 -3.19
N CYS A 166 -0.93 -1.89 -3.09
CA CYS A 166 -1.90 -2.90 -3.54
C CYS A 166 -2.84 -2.39 -4.63
N ASN A 167 -3.16 -3.28 -5.57
CA ASN A 167 -4.23 -3.09 -6.55
C ASN A 167 -5.57 -2.79 -5.84
N PRO A 168 -6.38 -1.81 -6.30
CA PRO A 168 -7.74 -1.62 -5.77
C PRO A 168 -8.59 -2.89 -5.77
N SER A 169 -8.55 -3.68 -6.85
CA SER A 169 -9.35 -4.90 -6.93
C SER A 169 -8.84 -5.95 -5.92
N PHE A 170 -9.75 -6.68 -5.27
CA PHE A 170 -9.39 -7.78 -4.38
C PHE A 170 -9.09 -9.05 -5.18
N THR A 171 -7.96 -9.03 -5.87
CA THR A 171 -7.46 -10.12 -6.72
C THR A 171 -6.55 -11.06 -5.92
N LEU A 172 -6.17 -12.20 -6.49
CA LEU A 172 -5.22 -13.14 -5.89
C LEU A 172 -3.91 -12.47 -5.43
N TYR A 173 -3.37 -11.52 -6.19
CA TYR A 173 -2.15 -10.81 -5.78
C TYR A 173 -2.38 -9.84 -4.62
N THR A 174 -3.57 -9.24 -4.55
CA THR A 174 -3.98 -8.47 -3.39
C THR A 174 -4.14 -9.39 -2.18
N GLU A 175 -4.72 -10.58 -2.35
CA GLU A 175 -4.82 -11.59 -1.29
C GLU A 175 -3.43 -12.02 -0.79
N MET A 176 -2.47 -12.28 -1.69
CA MET A 176 -1.07 -12.56 -1.32
C MET A 176 -0.42 -11.41 -0.53
N ALA A 177 -0.65 -10.16 -0.97
CA ALA A 177 -0.15 -8.97 -0.27
C ALA A 177 -0.72 -8.88 1.15
N MET A 178 -2.01 -9.18 1.33
CA MET A 178 -2.67 -9.19 2.63
C MET A 178 -2.10 -10.32 3.50
N SER A 179 -1.93 -11.52 2.96
CA SER A 179 -1.35 -12.66 3.67
C SER A 179 0.08 -12.42 4.15
N ALA A 180 0.85 -11.57 3.47
CA ALA A 180 2.21 -11.20 3.86
C ALA A 180 2.30 -9.99 4.81
N SER A 181 1.17 -9.35 5.13
CA SER A 181 1.13 -8.09 5.88
C SER A 181 0.72 -8.27 7.34
N ASP A 182 1.36 -7.51 8.23
CA ASP A 182 1.00 -7.45 9.66
C ASP A 182 -0.03 -6.34 9.92
N ARG A 183 0.07 -5.23 9.18
CA ARG A 183 -0.64 -3.97 9.43
C ARG A 183 -1.28 -3.47 8.13
N LEU A 184 -2.52 -3.01 8.21
CA LEU A 184 -3.27 -2.46 7.08
C LEU A 184 -3.52 -0.97 7.27
N ILE A 185 -3.06 -0.19 6.32
CA ILE A 185 -3.42 1.22 6.14
C ILE A 185 -4.50 1.29 5.07
N ILE A 186 -5.62 1.95 5.36
CA ILE A 186 -6.80 2.04 4.47
C ILE A 186 -6.96 3.50 3.98
N PRO A 187 -6.42 3.87 2.82
CA PRO A 187 -6.64 5.18 2.24
C PRO A 187 -8.06 5.27 1.68
N PHE A 188 -8.76 6.36 1.91
CA PHE A 188 -10.09 6.60 1.34
C PHE A 188 -10.26 8.07 0.97
N SER A 189 -11.04 8.34 -0.07
CA SER A 189 -11.53 9.68 -0.39
C SER A 189 -12.86 9.96 0.31
N ALA A 190 -13.24 11.22 0.49
CA ALA A 190 -14.53 11.56 1.10
C ALA A 190 -15.64 11.78 0.07
N ASP A 191 -15.97 10.75 -0.69
CA ASP A 191 -17.16 10.69 -1.53
C ASP A 191 -18.01 9.46 -1.18
N GLY A 192 -19.28 9.48 -1.57
CA GLY A 192 -20.26 8.48 -1.12
C GLY A 192 -19.88 7.02 -1.43
N SER A 193 -19.09 6.78 -2.47
CA SER A 193 -18.63 5.42 -2.81
C SER A 193 -17.56 4.88 -1.86
N SER A 194 -16.86 5.74 -1.12
CA SER A 194 -15.80 5.33 -0.20
C SER A 194 -16.31 4.59 1.04
N LYS A 195 -17.51 4.93 1.53
CA LYS A 195 -18.16 4.15 2.60
C LYS A 195 -18.39 2.70 2.18
N ARG A 196 -18.85 2.50 0.93
CA ARG A 196 -19.01 1.16 0.35
C ARG A 196 -17.68 0.45 0.21
N ALA A 197 -16.63 1.16 -0.19
CA ALA A 197 -15.28 0.59 -0.33
C ALA A 197 -14.73 0.11 1.02
N VAL A 198 -14.85 0.91 2.09
CA VAL A 198 -14.46 0.51 3.46
C VAL A 198 -15.26 -0.71 3.93
N ARG A 199 -16.58 -0.72 3.70
CA ARG A 199 -17.40 -1.92 3.96
C ARG A 199 -16.96 -3.14 3.15
N SER A 200 -16.39 -2.95 1.96
CA SER A 200 -15.83 -4.05 1.17
C SER A 200 -14.53 -4.55 1.78
N VAL A 201 -13.64 -3.68 2.24
CA VAL A 201 -12.43 -4.08 2.98
C VAL A 201 -12.81 -4.92 4.20
N LEU A 202 -13.77 -4.45 4.99
CA LEU A 202 -14.24 -5.12 6.20
C LEU A 202 -14.83 -6.51 5.92
N ALA A 203 -15.65 -6.63 4.88
CA ALA A 203 -16.26 -7.90 4.48
C ALA A 203 -15.24 -8.88 3.89
N LEU A 204 -14.33 -8.40 3.03
CA LEU A 204 -13.41 -9.25 2.27
C LEU A 204 -12.27 -9.82 3.13
N LEU A 205 -11.74 -9.04 4.09
CA LEU A 205 -10.65 -9.49 4.95
C LEU A 205 -11.16 -10.11 6.26
N TYR A 206 -12.09 -9.43 6.92
CA TYR A 206 -12.46 -9.75 8.30
C TYR A 206 -13.81 -10.46 8.42
N GLY A 207 -14.47 -10.77 7.30
CA GLY A 207 -15.74 -11.50 7.31
C GLY A 207 -16.90 -10.72 7.92
N VAL A 208 -16.82 -9.38 7.94
CA VAL A 208 -17.88 -8.52 8.49
C VAL A 208 -19.12 -8.60 7.59
N SER A 209 -20.14 -9.32 8.06
CA SER A 209 -21.41 -9.52 7.35
C SER A 209 -22.18 -8.22 7.19
N ARG A 210 -22.66 -7.95 5.96
CA ARG A 210 -23.48 -6.77 5.65
C ARG A 210 -24.95 -6.91 6.01
N PHE A 211 -25.42 -8.15 6.01
CA PHE A 211 -26.78 -8.55 6.34
C PHE A 211 -26.76 -10.04 6.74
N PRO A 212 -27.76 -10.52 7.49
CA PRO A 212 -27.86 -11.93 7.86
C PRO A 212 -27.85 -12.84 6.61
N GLY A 213 -27.00 -13.88 6.62
CA GLY A 213 -26.87 -14.81 5.49
C GLY A 213 -25.99 -14.32 4.33
N ALA A 214 -25.32 -13.16 4.45
CA ALA A 214 -24.34 -12.73 3.46
C ALA A 214 -23.20 -13.76 3.32
N GLN A 215 -22.79 -14.04 2.07
CA GLN A 215 -21.65 -14.91 1.80
C GLN A 215 -20.34 -14.27 2.28
N LEU A 216 -19.50 -15.08 2.91
CA LEU A 216 -18.15 -14.68 3.28
C LEU A 216 -17.22 -14.77 2.06
N SER A 217 -16.18 -13.96 2.04
CA SER A 217 -15.15 -14.07 1.00
C SER A 217 -14.42 -15.41 1.12
N LEU A 218 -14.01 -15.96 -0.03
CA LEU A 218 -13.21 -17.18 -0.05
C LEU A 218 -11.88 -16.99 0.68
N PHE A 219 -11.27 -15.81 0.55
CA PHE A 219 -10.08 -15.42 1.29
C PHE A 219 -10.26 -15.53 2.82
N HIS A 220 -11.35 -15.00 3.37
CA HIS A 220 -11.63 -15.07 4.80
C HIS A 220 -11.84 -16.51 5.27
N ILE A 221 -12.63 -17.28 4.52
CA ILE A 221 -12.89 -18.70 4.81
C ILE A 221 -11.57 -19.49 4.82
N ASN A 222 -10.75 -19.34 3.78
CA ASN A 222 -9.50 -20.08 3.64
C ASN A 222 -8.44 -19.59 4.64
N SER A 223 -8.37 -18.30 4.93
CA SER A 223 -7.46 -17.77 5.95
C SER A 223 -7.73 -18.41 7.32
N ASN A 224 -9.00 -18.54 7.71
CA ASN A 224 -9.37 -19.26 8.93
C ASN A 224 -9.05 -20.76 8.85
N ARG A 225 -9.40 -21.42 7.73
CA ARG A 225 -9.16 -22.86 7.50
C ARG A 225 -7.69 -23.23 7.61
N PHE A 226 -6.81 -22.44 7.00
CA PHE A 226 -5.37 -22.66 6.97
C PHE A 226 -4.62 -21.91 8.09
N ARG A 227 -5.34 -21.23 8.99
CA ARG A 227 -4.78 -20.42 10.09
C ARG A 227 -3.75 -19.40 9.61
N MET A 228 -4.01 -18.78 8.45
CA MET A 228 -3.18 -17.70 7.94
C MET A 228 -3.42 -16.42 8.74
N SER A 229 -2.34 -15.68 8.98
CA SER A 229 -2.44 -14.31 9.45
C SER A 229 -3.10 -13.42 8.39
N ILE A 230 -3.93 -12.50 8.86
CA ILE A 230 -4.44 -11.37 8.08
C ILE A 230 -3.97 -10.08 8.78
N PRO A 231 -3.76 -8.98 8.03
CA PRO A 231 -3.21 -7.78 8.63
C PRO A 231 -4.24 -7.18 9.59
N LYS A 232 -3.77 -6.59 10.68
CA LYS A 232 -4.62 -5.82 11.58
C LYS A 232 -4.77 -4.39 11.05
N ILE A 233 -5.96 -3.82 11.16
CA ILE A 233 -6.23 -2.42 10.80
C ILE A 233 -5.35 -1.52 11.68
N TYR A 234 -4.41 -0.82 11.05
CA TYR A 234 -3.51 0.12 11.70
C TYR A 234 -4.09 1.53 11.67
N CYS A 235 -4.50 2.00 10.48
CA CYS A 235 -5.02 3.33 10.33
C CYS A 235 -5.92 3.43 9.09
N TYR A 236 -6.96 4.25 9.15
CA TYR A 236 -7.70 4.70 7.98
C TYR A 236 -7.34 6.16 7.69
N VAL A 237 -6.93 6.40 6.44
CA VAL A 237 -6.34 7.67 6.01
C VAL A 237 -7.30 8.37 5.06
N GLY A 238 -7.89 9.47 5.53
CA GLY A 238 -8.78 10.30 4.73
C GLY A 238 -7.98 11.23 3.83
N ASN A 239 -8.01 10.98 2.53
CA ASN A 239 -7.45 11.86 1.51
C ASN A 239 -8.48 12.92 1.11
N ARG A 240 -8.07 14.18 1.17
CA ARG A 240 -8.90 15.31 0.77
C ARG A 240 -8.90 15.41 -0.76
N LEU A 241 -10.07 15.29 -1.39
CA LEU A 241 -10.28 15.65 -2.79
C LEU A 241 -10.93 17.03 -2.82
N THR A 242 -10.18 18.06 -3.23
CA THR A 242 -10.60 19.44 -3.54
C THR A 242 -11.07 20.33 -2.37
N GLN A 243 -10.47 21.53 -2.28
CA GLN A 243 -10.80 22.58 -1.29
C GLN A 243 -11.55 23.78 -1.89
N MET A 244 -12.37 23.62 -2.93
CA MET A 244 -12.89 24.79 -3.61
C MET A 244 -14.17 25.42 -3.03
N ASN A 245 -14.84 24.85 -2.02
CA ASN A 245 -16.04 25.50 -1.42
C ASN A 245 -16.25 25.16 0.07
N ASN A 246 -16.68 26.13 0.90
CA ASN A 246 -17.01 25.90 2.32
C ASN A 246 -18.11 24.84 2.52
N SER A 247 -19.02 24.66 1.56
CA SER A 247 -20.04 23.60 1.54
C SER A 247 -19.45 22.19 1.28
N SER A 248 -18.35 22.09 0.53
CA SER A 248 -17.67 20.81 0.30
C SER A 248 -16.98 20.29 1.58
N ALA A 249 -16.54 21.20 2.47
CA ALA A 249 -15.91 20.83 3.73
C ALA A 249 -16.89 20.26 4.76
N SER A 250 -18.14 20.73 4.79
CA SER A 250 -19.18 20.17 5.66
C SER A 250 -19.66 18.80 5.16
N ALA A 251 -19.91 18.66 3.85
CA ALA A 251 -20.25 17.37 3.24
C ALA A 251 -19.14 16.32 3.42
N PHE A 252 -17.88 16.72 3.26
CA PHE A 252 -16.70 15.89 3.54
C PHE A 252 -16.74 15.34 4.97
N ARG A 253 -16.93 16.22 5.96
CA ARG A 253 -16.97 15.83 7.38
C ARG A 253 -18.08 14.82 7.68
N ILE A 254 -19.23 14.94 7.02
CA ILE A 254 -20.33 13.98 7.15
C ILE A 254 -19.87 12.59 6.66
N VAL A 255 -19.30 12.50 5.46
CA VAL A 255 -18.84 11.22 4.89
C VAL A 255 -17.74 10.58 5.74
N VAL A 256 -16.76 11.37 6.19
CA VAL A 256 -15.69 10.87 7.08
C VAL A 256 -16.27 10.38 8.41
N ASN A 257 -17.23 11.10 8.99
CA ASN A 257 -17.88 10.70 10.23
C ASN A 257 -18.67 9.40 10.07
N GLU A 258 -19.36 9.21 8.95
CA GLU A 258 -20.08 7.95 8.65
C GLU A 258 -19.12 6.78 8.47
N ILE A 259 -18.01 6.98 7.76
CA ILE A 259 -16.94 5.96 7.64
C ILE A 259 -16.39 5.62 9.02
N GLY A 260 -16.10 6.64 9.84
CA GLY A 260 -15.64 6.45 11.21
C GLY A 260 -16.64 5.70 12.10
N GLN A 261 -17.96 5.88 11.90
CA GLN A 261 -18.98 5.10 12.61
C GLN A 261 -18.96 3.64 12.19
N GLU A 262 -18.83 3.36 10.90
CA GLU A 262 -18.78 1.99 10.38
C GLU A 262 -17.60 1.23 10.99
N ILE A 263 -16.42 1.84 10.97
CA ILE A 263 -15.19 1.23 11.50
C ILE A 263 -15.28 1.10 13.03
N PHE A 264 -15.80 2.10 13.74
CA PHE A 264 -15.98 2.03 15.19
C PHE A 264 -16.97 0.94 15.63
N SER A 265 -17.99 0.65 14.82
CA SER A 265 -18.90 -0.49 15.04
C SER A 265 -18.16 -1.83 14.98
N VAL A 266 -17.23 -1.97 14.02
CA VAL A 266 -16.37 -3.16 13.95
C VAL A 266 -15.41 -3.22 15.13
N TRP A 267 -14.87 -2.09 15.59
CA TRP A 267 -14.06 -2.06 16.82
C TRP A 267 -14.83 -2.59 18.04
N GLY A 268 -16.09 -2.18 18.21
CA GLY A 268 -16.91 -2.64 19.34
C GLY A 268 -17.25 -4.13 19.31
N SER A 269 -17.32 -4.74 18.12
CA SER A 269 -17.71 -6.15 17.93
C SER A 269 -16.51 -7.10 17.74
N ASN A 270 -15.43 -6.62 17.14
CA ASN A 270 -14.20 -7.36 16.88
C ASN A 270 -12.95 -6.47 17.04
N PRO A 271 -12.54 -6.16 18.29
CA PRO A 271 -11.31 -5.40 18.55
C PRO A 271 -10.05 -6.07 18.00
N ASN A 272 -10.05 -7.39 17.85
CA ASN A 272 -8.89 -8.17 17.38
C ASN A 272 -8.50 -7.87 15.92
N ALA A 273 -9.43 -7.32 15.14
CA ALA A 273 -9.17 -6.86 13.77
C ALA A 273 -8.28 -5.61 13.73
N PHE A 274 -8.01 -4.95 14.87
CA PHE A 274 -7.28 -3.70 14.94
C PHE A 274 -5.94 -3.86 15.67
N TYR A 275 -4.95 -3.09 15.24
CA TYR A 275 -3.65 -3.02 15.91
C TYR A 275 -3.62 -1.81 16.83
N ILE A 276 -3.51 -2.02 18.14
CA ILE A 276 -3.38 -0.92 19.10
C ILE A 276 -1.97 -0.34 18.94
N HIS A 277 -1.88 0.94 18.56
CA HIS A 277 -0.62 1.66 18.42
C HIS A 277 -0.67 3.04 19.10
N PRO A 278 0.46 3.54 19.61
CA PRO A 278 1.76 2.86 19.70
C PRO A 278 1.76 1.63 20.60
N THR A 279 2.71 0.72 20.41
CA THR A 279 2.87 -0.55 21.10
C THR A 279 2.96 -0.30 22.60
N GLY A 280 2.16 -1.01 23.38
CA GLY A 280 2.05 -0.81 24.84
C GLY A 280 0.99 0.21 25.26
N SER A 281 0.33 0.89 24.31
CA SER A 281 -0.81 1.77 24.61
C SER A 281 -2.03 0.96 25.07
N SER A 282 -2.88 1.59 25.88
CA SER A 282 -4.18 1.03 26.26
C SER A 282 -5.15 1.04 25.07
N ALA A 283 -6.02 0.03 25.00
CA ALA A 283 -7.11 -0.01 24.04
C ALA A 283 -8.03 1.23 24.20
N PRO A 284 -8.43 1.90 23.09
CA PRO A 284 -9.32 3.05 23.18
C PRO A 284 -10.72 2.63 23.67
N SER A 285 -11.19 3.26 24.75
CA SER A 285 -12.50 3.00 25.35
C SER A 285 -13.61 3.90 24.84
N ALA A 286 -13.26 5.06 24.25
CA ALA A 286 -14.20 6.04 23.73
C ALA A 286 -13.97 6.32 22.23
N ARG A 287 -15.00 6.86 21.57
CA ARG A 287 -14.95 7.22 20.15
C ARG A 287 -13.85 8.24 19.83
N ASN A 288 -13.59 9.19 20.73
CA ASN A 288 -12.54 10.20 20.52
C ASN A 288 -11.14 9.59 20.57
N SER A 289 -10.84 8.75 21.58
CA SER A 289 -9.57 8.03 21.66
C SER A 289 -9.38 7.06 20.50
N PHE A 290 -10.47 6.42 20.04
CA PHE A 290 -10.45 5.56 18.86
C PHE A 290 -10.05 6.35 17.61
N ARG A 291 -10.66 7.52 17.38
CA ARG A 291 -10.33 8.37 16.24
C ARG A 291 -8.88 8.88 16.31
N GLN A 292 -8.41 9.29 17.48
CA GLN A 292 -7.02 9.74 17.64
C GLN A 292 -6.00 8.67 17.26
N MET A 293 -6.30 7.40 17.57
CA MET A 293 -5.45 6.25 17.26
C MET A 293 -5.56 5.84 15.78
N PHE A 294 -6.77 5.60 15.29
CA PHE A 294 -6.98 4.93 14.02
C PHE A 294 -7.26 5.85 12.84
N GLN A 295 -7.63 7.12 13.05
CA GLN A 295 -7.92 8.07 11.98
C GLN A 295 -6.75 9.01 11.73
N PHE A 296 -6.35 9.14 10.47
CA PHE A 296 -5.47 10.21 10.03
C PHE A 296 -6.05 10.93 8.80
N GLU A 297 -5.77 12.22 8.65
CA GLU A 297 -6.21 13.00 7.50
C GLU A 297 -4.99 13.57 6.79
N VAL A 298 -4.89 13.27 5.49
CA VAL A 298 -3.86 13.82 4.61
C VAL A 298 -4.50 14.89 3.74
N PRO A 299 -4.12 16.17 3.89
CA PRO A 299 -4.66 17.25 3.07
C PRO A 299 -4.22 17.08 1.61
N ASP A 300 -4.98 17.71 0.72
CA ASP A 300 -4.62 17.80 -0.69
C ASP A 300 -3.57 18.90 -0.87
N ALA A 301 -2.44 18.57 -1.50
CA ALA A 301 -1.45 19.56 -1.92
C ALA A 301 -1.73 20.10 -3.34
N ASN A 302 -2.84 19.69 -3.98
CA ASN A 302 -3.28 20.11 -5.31
C ASN A 302 -2.15 19.97 -6.34
N THR A 303 -1.70 21.09 -6.92
CA THR A 303 -0.60 21.16 -7.90
C THR A 303 0.67 20.50 -7.41
N ALA A 304 1.02 20.65 -6.13
CA ALA A 304 2.23 20.04 -5.57
C ALA A 304 2.17 18.51 -5.59
N SER A 305 1.01 17.91 -5.31
CA SER A 305 0.81 16.45 -5.40
C SER A 305 0.93 15.95 -6.83
N VAL A 306 0.35 16.69 -7.78
CA VAL A 306 0.42 16.34 -9.21
C VAL A 306 1.86 16.39 -9.71
N VAL A 307 2.60 17.45 -9.39
CA VAL A 307 4.02 17.60 -9.77
C VAL A 307 4.89 16.53 -9.10
N SER A 308 4.69 16.31 -7.80
CA SER A 308 5.36 15.26 -7.01
C SER A 308 5.22 13.89 -7.68
N GLY A 309 4.00 13.47 -8.02
CA GLY A 309 3.76 12.19 -8.69
C GLY A 309 4.27 12.16 -10.13
N ALA A 310 4.00 13.19 -10.91
CA ALA A 310 4.36 13.22 -12.33
C ALA A 310 5.87 13.26 -12.57
N LEU A 311 6.65 13.87 -11.67
CA LEU A 311 8.11 13.95 -11.76
C LEU A 311 8.85 12.95 -10.86
N GLY A 312 8.11 12.19 -10.04
CA GLY A 312 8.70 11.24 -9.10
C GLY A 312 9.51 11.91 -7.99
N ILE A 313 9.11 13.11 -7.54
CA ILE A 313 9.79 13.85 -6.48
C ILE A 313 8.99 13.71 -5.19
N PRO A 314 9.52 13.05 -4.14
CA PRO A 314 8.84 12.97 -2.85
C PRO A 314 8.50 14.38 -2.35
N ILE A 315 7.32 14.58 -1.76
CA ILE A 315 6.83 15.92 -1.42
C ILE A 315 7.78 16.65 -0.46
N VAL A 316 8.46 15.89 0.40
CA VAL A 316 9.46 16.35 1.37
C VAL A 316 10.76 16.83 0.73
N ARG A 317 10.98 16.53 -0.56
CA ARG A 317 12.09 17.00 -1.39
C ARG A 317 11.65 17.99 -2.47
N LEU A 318 10.35 18.21 -2.64
CA LEU A 318 9.80 19.14 -3.63
C LEU A 318 9.97 20.58 -3.14
N ALA A 319 10.47 21.46 -4.01
CA ALA A 319 10.60 22.89 -3.73
C ALA A 319 9.48 23.70 -4.41
N ALA A 320 9.16 24.88 -3.90
CA ALA A 320 8.29 25.81 -4.62
C ALA A 320 8.97 26.33 -5.90
N GLY A 321 8.18 26.58 -6.94
CA GLY A 321 8.70 27.05 -8.23
C GLY A 321 7.95 26.54 -9.44
N LEU A 322 8.47 26.86 -10.62
CA LEU A 322 7.94 26.41 -11.91
C LEU A 322 8.51 25.04 -12.27
N TYR A 323 7.62 24.13 -12.65
CA TYR A 323 7.95 22.78 -13.11
C TYR A 323 7.37 22.54 -14.50
N ASP A 324 8.12 21.81 -15.31
CA ASP A 324 7.72 21.36 -16.64
C ASP A 324 6.98 20.02 -16.53
N LEU A 325 5.69 20.01 -16.88
CA LEU A 325 4.90 18.81 -17.10
C LEU A 325 4.63 18.64 -18.61
N PRO A 326 4.28 17.43 -19.09
CA PRO A 326 3.93 17.23 -20.49
C PRO A 326 2.89 18.24 -20.98
N GLY A 327 3.31 19.11 -21.90
CA GLY A 327 2.46 20.13 -22.52
C GLY A 327 2.19 21.40 -21.71
N LYS A 328 2.67 21.55 -20.46
CA LYS A 328 2.43 22.78 -19.67
C LYS A 328 3.41 22.99 -18.52
N ARG A 329 3.77 24.25 -18.28
CA ARG A 329 4.42 24.71 -17.04
C ARG A 329 3.42 24.97 -15.92
N VAL A 330 3.72 24.46 -14.73
CA VAL A 330 2.87 24.62 -13.54
C VAL A 330 3.68 25.19 -12.38
N MET A 331 3.05 26.07 -11.59
CA MET A 331 3.64 26.66 -10.39
C MET A 331 3.26 25.84 -9.16
N VAL A 332 4.27 25.35 -8.42
CA VAL A 332 4.10 24.79 -7.09
C VAL A 332 4.26 25.92 -6.08
N ASN A 333 3.24 26.12 -5.24
CA ASN A 333 3.23 27.20 -4.24
C ASN A 333 3.81 26.70 -2.91
N GLN A 334 4.62 27.54 -2.25
CA GLN A 334 5.20 27.22 -0.94
C GLN A 334 4.12 26.87 0.10
N SER A 335 2.98 27.57 0.08
CA SER A 335 1.86 27.32 0.99
C SER A 335 1.22 25.93 0.87
N GLN A 336 1.39 25.24 -0.26
CA GLN A 336 0.98 23.83 -0.42
C GLN A 336 1.97 22.91 0.32
N LEU A 337 3.27 23.19 0.19
CA LEU A 337 4.35 22.42 0.82
C LEU A 337 4.36 22.60 2.34
N ASP A 338 4.15 23.83 2.82
CA ASP A 338 4.10 24.17 4.24
C ASP A 338 3.02 23.39 5.01
N LYS A 339 1.96 22.97 4.31
CA LYS A 339 0.89 22.12 4.87
C LYS A 339 1.20 20.64 4.71
N GLN A 340 1.67 20.23 3.54
CA GLN A 340 1.81 18.81 3.21
C GLN A 340 3.01 18.16 3.87
N ILE A 341 4.17 18.83 3.88
CA ILE A 341 5.42 18.24 4.38
C ILE A 341 5.32 17.91 5.88
N PRO A 342 4.85 18.81 6.77
CA PRO A 342 4.68 18.47 8.18
C PRO A 342 3.65 17.35 8.41
N ASN A 343 2.58 17.32 7.63
CA ASN A 343 1.53 16.30 7.76
C ASN A 343 2.03 14.89 7.39
N ILE A 344 2.78 14.74 6.29
CA ILE A 344 3.38 13.46 5.91
C ILE A 344 4.43 13.02 6.94
N ARG A 345 5.25 13.96 7.44
CA ARG A 345 6.19 13.71 8.55
C ARG A 345 5.50 13.18 9.79
N GLU A 346 4.41 13.82 10.20
CA GLU A 346 3.60 13.40 11.35
C GLU A 346 3.01 12.00 11.12
N PHE A 347 2.49 11.73 9.92
CA PHE A 347 1.94 10.40 9.62
C PHE A 347 3.00 9.31 9.70
N VAL A 348 4.18 9.55 9.14
CA VAL A 348 5.30 8.60 9.19
C VAL A 348 5.83 8.43 10.61
N ALA A 349 5.87 9.48 11.43
CA ALA A 349 6.25 9.37 12.83
C ALA A 349 5.27 8.50 13.66
N ARG A 350 4.03 8.31 13.18
CA ARG A 350 3.09 7.36 13.78
C ARG A 350 3.31 5.92 13.30
N ILE A 351 4.12 5.67 12.28
CA ILE A 351 4.44 4.33 11.78
C ILE A 351 5.66 3.84 12.54
N GLU A 352 5.48 2.81 13.37
CA GLU A 352 6.55 2.23 14.20
C GLU A 352 7.60 1.49 13.39
#